data_AF-A0A7W1HKG9-F1
#
_entry.id   AF-A0A7W1HKG9-F1
#
_cell.length_a   1.000
_cell.length_b   1.000
_cell.length_c   1.000
_cell.angle_alpha   90.00
_cell.angle_beta   90.00
_cell.angle_gamma   90.00
#
_symmetry.space_group_name_H-M   'P 1'
#
loop_
_entity.id
_entity.type
_entity.pdbx_description
1 polymer ?
#
loop_
_entity_poly.entity_id
_entity_poly.type
_entity_poly.pdbx_seq_one_letter_code
_entity_poly.pdbx_strand_id
1 'polypeptide(L)'
;MFEALVYNQSPFIPKLGWLVWVSGRFGLTEEFALSLAWLLLLAAGVCLVIGLFSRSAAIVAWFLQLAAAKTGGLFSYGADNFITIGLFYLMIAPHPDRWSWDWLRDRPRLPDLHRLGFHRRVLQIHLCLIYFFSGLTKCLGAGWWDGENLWRALTSPPFDQLPIAIVASFSPLLPALGVFICLLEISYAFLIWPNWSRRAVLAGACAMHLAIALLMGMYLFGVIMLVLNVAAFGVDGPWRRTAVEASRAPPDAGGLQIARQKARQ
;
A
#
# COMPACT_ATOMS: atom_id res chain seq x y z
N MET A 1 -19.16 -16.18 -11.05
CA MET A 1 -19.80 -17.18 -10.16
C MET A 1 -19.09 -18.54 -10.22
N PHE A 2 -18.78 -19.08 -11.41
CA PHE A 2 -18.06 -20.36 -11.57
C PHE A 2 -16.62 -20.34 -11.00
N GLU A 3 -15.86 -19.26 -11.21
CA GLU A 3 -14.51 -19.12 -10.64
C GLU A 3 -14.49 -19.08 -9.11
N ALA A 4 -15.47 -18.46 -8.46
CA ALA A 4 -15.57 -18.42 -7.00
C ALA A 4 -15.80 -19.82 -6.39
N LEU A 5 -16.54 -20.69 -7.10
CA LEU A 5 -16.77 -22.08 -6.70
C LEU A 5 -15.51 -22.94 -6.88
N VAL A 6 -14.79 -22.77 -8.00
CA VAL A 6 -13.50 -23.45 -8.24
C VAL A 6 -12.43 -22.98 -7.24
N TYR A 7 -12.42 -21.69 -6.91
CA TYR A 7 -11.53 -21.11 -5.90
C TYR A 7 -11.78 -21.70 -4.52
N ASN A 8 -13.04 -21.95 -4.18
CA ASN A 8 -13.43 -22.54 -2.90
C ASN A 8 -12.95 -23.99 -2.74
N GLN A 9 -12.66 -24.71 -3.84
CA GLN A 9 -12.23 -26.11 -3.81
C GLN A 9 -10.71 -26.33 -3.89
N SER A 10 -9.90 -25.30 -4.17
CA SER A 10 -8.44 -25.48 -4.17
C SER A 10 -7.90 -25.64 -2.75
N PRO A 11 -7.25 -26.77 -2.41
CA PRO A 11 -6.73 -27.02 -1.08
C PRO A 11 -5.48 -26.19 -0.79
N PHE A 12 -4.70 -25.79 -1.80
CA PHE A 12 -3.42 -25.10 -1.63
C PHE A 12 -3.52 -23.60 -1.37
N ILE A 13 -4.74 -23.06 -1.34
CA ILE A 13 -4.96 -21.63 -1.12
C ILE A 13 -5.17 -21.42 0.38
N PRO A 14 -4.34 -20.58 1.04
CA PRO A 14 -4.52 -20.29 2.46
C PRO A 14 -5.91 -19.66 2.65
N LYS A 15 -6.69 -20.28 3.53
CA LYS A 15 -8.06 -19.88 3.89
C LYS A 15 -8.18 -19.87 5.40
N LEU A 16 -9.07 -19.07 5.95
CA LEU A 16 -9.37 -19.10 7.39
C LEU A 16 -9.88 -20.48 7.82
N GLY A 17 -10.49 -21.24 6.90
CA GLY A 17 -10.86 -22.65 7.12
C GLY A 17 -9.68 -23.56 7.48
N TRP A 18 -8.45 -23.26 7.04
CA TRP A 18 -7.25 -23.99 7.50
C TRP A 18 -6.98 -23.74 8.98
N LEU A 19 -7.12 -22.49 9.43
CA LEU A 19 -6.92 -22.13 10.84
C LEU A 19 -7.96 -22.79 11.73
N VAL A 20 -9.24 -22.79 11.29
CA VAL A 20 -10.34 -23.48 11.97
C VAL A 20 -10.13 -24.99 12.01
N TRP A 21 -9.66 -25.59 10.91
CA TRP A 21 -9.36 -27.01 10.86
C TRP A 21 -8.20 -27.40 11.77
N VAL A 22 -7.12 -26.61 11.81
CA VAL A 22 -5.98 -26.83 12.72
C VAL A 22 -6.44 -26.66 14.18
N SER A 23 -7.18 -25.60 14.51
CA SER A 23 -7.67 -25.36 15.87
C SER A 23 -8.63 -26.44 16.34
N GLY A 24 -9.44 -26.99 15.43
CA GLY A 24 -10.33 -28.12 15.70
C GLY A 24 -9.57 -29.39 16.14
N ARG A 25 -8.33 -29.61 15.65
CA ARG A 25 -7.49 -30.73 16.12
C ARG A 25 -7.08 -30.59 17.59
N PHE A 26 -7.08 -29.36 18.11
CA PHE A 26 -6.80 -29.05 19.51
C PHE A 26 -8.09 -28.89 20.36
N GLY A 27 -9.26 -29.18 19.79
CA GLY A 27 -10.55 -29.08 20.48
C GLY A 27 -11.06 -27.65 20.66
N LEU A 28 -10.53 -26.67 19.94
CA LEU A 28 -10.96 -25.27 20.02
C LEU A 28 -12.19 -25.01 19.14
N THR A 29 -13.07 -24.10 19.60
CA THR A 29 -14.25 -23.67 18.84
C THR A 29 -13.88 -22.79 17.64
N GLU A 30 -14.72 -22.81 16.60
CA GLU A 30 -14.50 -22.00 15.39
C GLU A 30 -14.46 -20.49 15.69
N GLU A 31 -15.36 -20.03 16.57
CA GLU A 31 -15.45 -18.64 17.00
C GLU A 31 -14.15 -18.17 17.66
N PHE A 32 -13.56 -19.00 18.52
CA PHE A 32 -12.29 -18.69 19.16
C PHE A 32 -11.15 -18.62 18.14
N ALA A 33 -11.10 -19.55 17.18
CA ALA A 33 -10.08 -19.58 16.15
C ALA A 33 -10.11 -18.35 15.24
N LEU A 34 -11.31 -17.93 14.82
CA LEU A 34 -11.51 -16.72 14.02
C LEU A 34 -11.18 -15.47 14.83
N SER A 35 -11.64 -15.38 16.08
CA SER A 35 -11.35 -14.24 16.97
C SER A 35 -9.85 -14.09 17.20
N LEU A 36 -9.14 -15.21 17.41
CA LEU A 36 -7.70 -15.23 17.55
C LEU A 36 -6.99 -14.78 16.26
N ALA A 37 -7.45 -15.23 15.10
CA ALA A 37 -6.89 -14.80 13.82
C ALA A 37 -7.02 -13.29 13.61
N TRP A 38 -8.19 -12.70 13.90
CA TRP A 38 -8.40 -11.26 13.82
C TRP A 38 -7.56 -10.48 14.84
N LEU A 39 -7.46 -10.98 16.07
CA LEU A 39 -6.63 -10.38 17.11
C LEU A 39 -5.14 -10.39 16.72
N LEU A 40 -4.66 -11.50 16.17
CA LEU A 40 -3.28 -11.62 15.67
C LEU A 40 -3.01 -10.68 14.50
N LEU A 41 -3.97 -10.54 13.57
CA LEU A 41 -3.85 -9.59 12.46
C LEU A 41 -3.77 -8.15 12.98
N LEU A 42 -4.63 -7.78 13.94
CA LEU A 42 -4.62 -6.46 14.57
C LEU A 42 -3.30 -6.21 15.31
N ALA A 43 -2.84 -7.18 16.12
CA ALA A 43 -1.59 -7.10 16.84
C ALA A 43 -0.39 -6.95 15.88
N ALA A 44 -0.36 -7.73 14.80
CA ALA A 44 0.68 -7.62 13.77
C ALA A 44 0.65 -6.25 13.07
N GLY A 45 -0.54 -5.71 12.79
CA GLY A 45 -0.69 -4.35 12.25
C GLY A 45 -0.16 -3.27 13.20
N VAL A 46 -0.49 -3.36 14.49
CA VAL A 46 0.02 -2.44 15.52
C VAL A 46 1.54 -2.54 15.64
N CYS A 47 2.09 -3.75 15.65
CA CYS A 47 3.54 -3.97 15.63
C CYS A 47 4.21 -3.35 14.40
N LEU A 48 3.60 -3.43 13.21
CA LEU A 48 4.12 -2.80 12.00
C LEU A 48 4.10 -1.27 12.07
N VAL A 49 3.05 -0.67 12.63
CA VAL A 49 2.95 0.79 12.82
C VAL A 49 4.00 1.28 13.83
N ILE A 50 4.22 0.54 14.92
CA ILE A 50 5.22 0.87 15.93
C ILE A 50 6.64 0.53 15.43
N GLY A 51 6.78 -0.38 14.47
CA GLY A 51 8.07 -0.88 13.99
C GLY A 51 8.73 -1.85 14.96
N LEU A 52 7.93 -2.67 15.66
CA LEU A 52 8.37 -3.77 16.51
C LEU A 52 8.30 -5.09 15.73
N PHE A 53 9.38 -5.87 15.73
CA PHE A 53 9.53 -7.13 15.01
C PHE A 53 9.00 -7.07 13.57
N SER A 54 9.39 -6.02 12.83
CA SER A 54 8.74 -5.62 11.57
C SER A 54 8.65 -6.73 10.52
N ARG A 55 9.65 -7.61 10.44
CA ARG A 55 9.66 -8.75 9.50
C ARG A 55 8.69 -9.86 9.89
N SER A 56 8.71 -10.33 11.13
CA SER A 56 7.80 -11.40 11.56
C SER A 56 6.36 -10.90 11.62
N ALA A 57 6.15 -9.67 12.07
CA ALA A 57 4.85 -9.02 12.01
C ALA A 57 4.33 -8.90 10.56
N ALA A 58 5.17 -8.52 9.60
CA ALA A 58 4.80 -8.48 8.19
C ALA A 58 4.43 -9.87 7.64
N ILE A 59 5.19 -10.92 7.97
CA ILE A 59 4.90 -12.29 7.53
C ILE A 59 3.55 -12.77 8.08
N VAL A 60 3.31 -12.59 9.37
CA VAL A 60 2.06 -12.99 10.03
C VAL A 60 0.88 -12.19 9.48
N ALA A 61 1.01 -10.87 9.36
CA ALA A 61 -0.02 -10.01 8.79
C ALA A 61 -0.32 -10.39 7.33
N TRP A 62 0.71 -10.64 6.52
CA TRP A 62 0.55 -11.04 5.12
C TRP A 62 -0.21 -12.35 5.00
N PHE A 63 0.15 -13.37 5.78
CA PHE A 63 -0.49 -14.68 5.73
C PHE A 63 -1.95 -14.61 6.19
N LEU A 64 -2.22 -13.93 7.31
CA LEU A 64 -3.58 -13.78 7.85
C LEU A 64 -4.46 -12.93 6.92
N GLN A 65 -3.93 -11.82 6.38
CA GLN A 65 -4.66 -11.00 5.42
C GLN A 65 -4.96 -11.77 4.13
N LEU A 66 -4.00 -12.53 3.61
CA LEU A 66 -4.22 -13.35 2.42
C LEU A 66 -5.31 -14.40 2.69
N ALA A 67 -5.25 -15.09 3.83
CA ALA A 67 -6.26 -16.06 4.23
C ALA A 67 -7.65 -15.42 4.37
N ALA A 68 -7.74 -14.23 4.98
CA ALA A 68 -8.97 -13.48 5.13
C ALA A 68 -9.53 -13.03 3.77
N ALA A 69 -8.71 -12.42 2.92
CA ALA A 69 -9.08 -11.95 1.58
C ALA A 69 -9.61 -13.08 0.68
N LYS A 70 -9.00 -14.27 0.79
CA LYS A 70 -9.38 -15.45 0.01
C LYS A 70 -10.59 -16.18 0.56
N THR A 71 -10.93 -15.96 1.84
CA THR A 71 -12.15 -16.51 2.46
C THR A 71 -13.35 -15.57 2.24
N GLY A 72 -13.15 -14.27 2.40
CA GLY A 72 -14.18 -13.23 2.31
C GLY A 72 -14.40 -12.67 0.90
N GLY A 73 -14.17 -13.46 -0.15
CA GLY A 73 -14.13 -12.97 -1.54
C GLY A 73 -15.38 -12.19 -2.01
N LEU A 74 -16.53 -12.37 -1.35
CA LEU A 74 -17.76 -11.61 -1.61
C LEU A 74 -17.68 -10.13 -1.19
N PHE A 75 -16.84 -9.79 -0.20
CA PHE A 75 -16.65 -8.44 0.29
C PHE A 75 -15.35 -7.80 -0.23
N SER A 76 -14.61 -8.50 -1.10
CA SER A 76 -13.36 -8.02 -1.63
C SER A 76 -13.59 -7.04 -2.79
N TYR A 77 -13.24 -5.78 -2.60
CA TYR A 77 -13.38 -4.71 -3.60
C TYR A 77 -12.03 -4.14 -4.07
N GLY A 78 -10.96 -4.92 -3.91
CA GLY A 78 -9.60 -4.59 -4.38
C GLY A 78 -8.66 -4.06 -3.31
N ALA A 79 -9.17 -3.48 -2.22
CA ALA A 79 -8.36 -3.05 -1.08
C ALA A 79 -7.47 -4.19 -0.54
N ASP A 80 -8.03 -5.38 -0.40
CA ASP A 80 -7.33 -6.58 0.08
C ASP A 80 -6.12 -6.94 -0.78
N ASN A 81 -6.23 -6.78 -2.10
CA ASN A 81 -5.13 -7.06 -3.02
C ASN A 81 -3.98 -6.07 -2.77
N PHE A 82 -4.28 -4.78 -2.64
CA PHE A 82 -3.26 -3.76 -2.37
C PHE A 82 -2.62 -3.90 -0.99
N ILE A 83 -3.39 -4.27 0.04
CA ILE A 83 -2.84 -4.55 1.37
C ILE A 83 -1.92 -5.77 1.29
N THR A 84 -2.34 -6.84 0.63
CA THR A 84 -1.53 -8.05 0.45
C THR A 84 -0.24 -7.74 -0.31
N ILE A 85 -0.29 -6.92 -1.36
CA ILE A 85 0.88 -6.46 -2.11
C ILE A 85 1.80 -5.62 -1.21
N GLY A 86 1.25 -4.66 -0.46
CA GLY A 86 2.00 -3.82 0.46
C GLY A 86 2.72 -4.64 1.54
N LEU A 87 2.00 -5.55 2.19
CA LEU A 87 2.54 -6.47 3.19
C LEU A 87 3.61 -7.40 2.60
N PHE A 88 3.45 -7.84 1.35
CA PHE A 88 4.45 -8.63 0.65
C PHE A 88 5.75 -7.85 0.44
N TYR A 89 5.65 -6.58 0.03
CA TYR A 89 6.83 -5.72 -0.09
C TYR A 89 7.48 -5.47 1.27
N LEU A 90 6.71 -5.26 2.34
CA LEU A 90 7.25 -5.13 3.69
C LEU A 90 7.98 -6.41 4.10
N MET A 91 7.39 -7.59 3.90
CA MET A 91 8.02 -8.87 4.23
C MET A 91 9.43 -9.03 3.64
N ILE A 92 9.65 -8.57 2.41
CA ILE A 92 10.91 -8.76 1.69
C ILE A 92 11.87 -7.57 1.85
N ALA A 93 11.35 -6.35 2.01
CA ALA A 93 12.17 -5.15 2.05
C ALA A 93 13.07 -5.15 3.31
N PRO A 94 14.37 -4.87 3.17
CA PRO A 94 15.23 -4.61 4.31
C PRO A 94 14.81 -3.28 4.94
N HIS A 95 14.20 -3.32 6.13
CA HIS A 95 13.68 -2.14 6.81
C HIS A 95 14.83 -1.35 7.45
N PRO A 96 15.09 -0.12 7.00
CA PRO A 96 16.13 0.74 7.54
C PRO A 96 15.49 1.91 8.29
N ASP A 97 14.43 1.64 9.06
CA ASP A 97 13.74 2.73 9.73
C ASP A 97 14.40 2.99 11.08
N ARG A 98 15.03 4.14 11.20
CA ARG A 98 15.63 4.66 12.43
C ARG A 98 14.58 4.98 13.51
N TRP A 99 13.31 5.06 13.12
CA TRP A 99 12.18 5.20 14.04
C TRP A 99 11.54 3.86 14.40
N SER A 100 11.98 2.74 13.81
CA SER A 100 11.56 1.43 14.31
C SER A 100 12.27 1.11 15.61
N TRP A 101 11.52 0.57 16.57
CA TRP A 101 12.09 0.11 17.83
C TRP A 101 13.13 -0.99 17.62
N ASP A 102 12.99 -1.80 16.57
CA ASP A 102 13.97 -2.80 16.17
C ASP A 102 15.34 -2.19 15.85
N TRP A 103 15.39 -1.01 15.23
CA TRP A 103 16.64 -0.30 14.93
C TRP A 103 17.31 0.23 16.21
N LEU A 104 16.52 0.73 17.16
CA LEU A 104 17.03 1.21 18.44
C LEU A 104 17.62 0.08 19.29
N ARG A 105 17.00 -1.11 19.25
CA ARG A 105 17.43 -2.31 20.00
C ARG A 105 18.69 -2.94 19.42
N ASP A 106 18.70 -3.23 18.11
CA ASP A 106 19.72 -4.10 17.52
C ASP A 106 20.82 -3.35 16.77
N ARG A 107 20.69 -2.02 16.60
CA ARG A 107 21.61 -1.14 15.83
C ARG A 107 22.23 -1.85 14.63
N PRO A 108 21.41 -2.36 13.69
CA PRO A 108 21.89 -3.21 12.62
C PRO A 108 22.91 -2.47 11.75
N ARG A 109 23.88 -3.23 11.20
CA ARG A 109 24.86 -2.75 10.21
C ARG A 109 24.14 -1.96 9.12
N LEU A 110 24.77 -0.86 8.66
CA LEU A 110 24.27 0.04 7.64
C LEU A 110 23.42 -0.72 6.61
N PRO A 111 22.12 -0.41 6.50
CA PRO A 111 21.22 -1.19 5.66
C PRO A 111 21.70 -1.12 4.21
N ASP A 112 21.58 -2.25 3.50
CA ASP A 112 21.95 -2.35 2.09
C ASP A 112 21.06 -1.42 1.25
N LEU A 113 21.54 -0.19 1.04
CA LEU A 113 20.84 0.88 0.34
C LEU A 113 20.51 0.48 -1.10
N HIS A 114 21.26 -0.45 -1.70
CA HIS A 114 20.99 -0.95 -3.05
C HIS A 114 19.75 -1.83 -3.06
N ARG A 115 19.60 -2.76 -2.11
CA ARG A 115 18.40 -3.60 -1.98
C ARG A 115 17.16 -2.78 -1.65
N LEU A 116 17.27 -1.82 -0.73
CA LEU A 116 16.15 -0.92 -0.43
C LEU A 116 15.72 -0.12 -1.67
N GLY A 117 16.70 0.43 -2.40
CA GLY A 117 16.46 1.13 -3.65
C GLY A 117 15.77 0.24 -4.69
N PHE A 118 16.22 -1.01 -4.83
CA PHE A 118 15.63 -1.99 -5.73
C PHE A 118 14.15 -2.27 -5.39
N HIS A 119 13.83 -2.65 -4.15
CA HIS A 119 12.44 -2.93 -3.76
C HIS A 119 11.53 -1.71 -3.93
N ARG A 120 12.04 -0.52 -3.62
CA ARG A 120 11.31 0.74 -3.87
C ARG A 120 11.08 0.98 -5.36
N ARG A 121 12.07 0.74 -6.23
CA ARG A 121 11.90 0.86 -7.69
C ARG A 121 10.87 -0.12 -8.22
N VAL A 122 10.89 -1.37 -7.74
CA VAL A 122 9.90 -2.38 -8.12
C VAL A 122 8.49 -1.93 -7.69
N LEU A 123 8.32 -1.43 -6.47
CA LEU A 123 7.03 -0.87 -6.02
C LEU A 123 6.58 0.33 -6.88
N GLN A 124 7.50 1.24 -7.22
CA GLN A 124 7.21 2.39 -8.10
C GLN A 124 6.68 1.93 -9.47
N ILE A 125 7.37 0.98 -10.11
CA ILE A 125 6.96 0.44 -11.42
C ILE A 125 5.61 -0.28 -11.29
N HIS A 126 5.43 -1.09 -10.24
CA HIS A 126 4.18 -1.80 -10.00
C HIS A 126 3.00 -0.82 -9.89
N LEU A 127 3.13 0.25 -9.10
CA LEU A 127 2.10 1.29 -9.02
C LEU A 127 1.86 1.97 -10.37
N CYS A 128 2.92 2.28 -11.13
CA CYS A 128 2.75 2.86 -12.47
C CYS A 128 1.92 1.94 -13.39
N LEU A 129 2.17 0.63 -13.36
CA LEU A 129 1.40 -0.34 -14.14
C LEU A 129 -0.06 -0.41 -13.69
N ILE A 130 -0.30 -0.47 -12.38
CA ILE A 130 -1.66 -0.49 -11.81
C ILE A 130 -2.44 0.75 -12.28
N TYR A 131 -1.88 1.94 -12.11
CA TYR A 131 -2.53 3.18 -12.52
C TYR A 131 -2.72 3.24 -14.03
N PHE A 132 -1.72 2.85 -14.82
CA PHE A 132 -1.80 2.89 -16.27
C PHE A 132 -2.91 1.99 -16.81
N PHE A 133 -2.96 0.73 -16.39
CA PHE A 133 -4.00 -0.20 -16.84
C PHE A 133 -5.38 0.15 -16.26
N SER A 134 -5.44 0.64 -15.03
CA SER A 134 -6.66 1.20 -14.43
C SER A 134 -7.21 2.36 -15.27
N GLY A 135 -6.38 3.33 -15.63
CA GLY A 135 -6.79 4.49 -16.43
C GLY A 135 -7.13 4.12 -17.87
N LEU A 136 -6.36 3.20 -18.48
CA LEU A 136 -6.60 2.72 -19.84
C LEU A 136 -7.95 2.01 -19.95
N THR A 137 -8.26 1.12 -19.00
CA THR A 137 -9.56 0.42 -18.97
C THR A 137 -10.73 1.40 -18.75
N LYS A 138 -10.54 2.46 -17.96
CA LYS A 138 -11.56 3.51 -17.83
C LYS A 138 -11.74 4.33 -19.10
N CYS A 139 -10.65 4.68 -19.79
CA CYS A 139 -10.72 5.40 -21.07
C CYS A 139 -11.42 4.61 -22.17
N LEU A 140 -11.21 3.29 -22.20
CA LEU A 140 -11.84 2.38 -23.15
C LEU A 140 -13.26 1.98 -22.74
N GLY A 141 -13.61 2.15 -21.46
CA GLY A 141 -14.92 1.82 -20.92
C GLY A 141 -15.98 2.86 -21.27
N ALA A 142 -17.14 2.40 -21.73
CA ALA A 142 -18.30 3.25 -21.95
C ALA A 142 -18.75 3.92 -20.63
N GLY A 143 -19.18 5.18 -20.68
CA GLY A 143 -19.72 5.92 -19.54
C GLY A 143 -18.70 6.68 -18.68
N TRP A 144 -17.39 6.57 -18.92
CA TRP A 144 -16.38 7.43 -18.25
C TRP A 144 -16.29 8.82 -18.87
N TRP A 145 -16.47 8.91 -20.19
CA TRP A 145 -16.44 10.17 -20.93
C TRP A 145 -17.67 11.04 -20.66
N ASP A 146 -18.84 10.42 -20.50
CA ASP A 146 -20.12 11.10 -20.25
C ASP A 146 -20.46 11.21 -18.75
N GLY A 147 -19.56 10.77 -17.86
CA GLY A 147 -19.72 10.86 -16.41
C GLY A 147 -20.70 9.85 -15.80
N GLU A 148 -21.37 9.01 -16.60
CA GLU A 148 -22.33 8.00 -16.15
C GLU A 148 -21.73 7.03 -15.13
N ASN A 149 -20.49 6.56 -15.34
CA ASN A 149 -19.83 5.65 -14.39
C ASN A 149 -19.58 6.31 -13.05
N LEU A 150 -19.27 7.60 -13.04
CA LEU A 150 -19.05 8.34 -11.81
C LEU A 150 -20.38 8.61 -11.08
N TRP A 151 -21.43 8.92 -11.83
CA TRP A 151 -22.79 8.99 -11.30
C TRP A 151 -23.20 7.66 -10.65
N ARG A 152 -23.09 6.56 -11.40
CA ARG A 152 -23.39 5.21 -10.90
C ARG A 152 -22.56 4.86 -9.68
N ALA A 153 -21.27 5.19 -9.66
CA ALA A 153 -20.39 4.91 -8.53
C ALA A 153 -20.82 5.65 -7.24
N LEU A 154 -21.36 6.86 -7.36
CA LEU A 154 -21.80 7.68 -6.22
C LEU A 154 -23.24 7.40 -5.78
N THR A 155 -24.08 6.82 -6.65
CA THR A 155 -25.50 6.56 -6.34
C THR A 155 -25.83 5.08 -6.11
N SER A 156 -24.89 4.16 -6.35
CA SER A 156 -25.15 2.73 -6.19
C SER A 156 -24.78 2.24 -4.78
N PRO A 157 -25.69 1.57 -4.07
CA PRO A 157 -25.35 0.89 -2.82
C PRO A 157 -24.25 -0.17 -3.04
N PRO A 158 -23.30 -0.35 -2.11
CA PRO A 158 -23.20 0.28 -0.77
C PRO A 158 -22.36 1.57 -0.72
N PHE A 159 -22.07 2.19 -1.87
CA PHE A 159 -21.13 3.32 -1.99
C PHE A 159 -21.82 4.70 -1.98
N ASP A 160 -23.13 4.74 -1.76
CA ASP A 160 -23.99 5.92 -1.74
C ASP A 160 -23.89 6.71 -0.42
N GLN A 161 -22.69 7.21 -0.11
CA GLN A 161 -22.45 7.95 1.14
C GLN A 161 -23.06 9.36 1.15
N LEU A 162 -23.29 9.93 -0.04
CA LEU A 162 -23.85 11.28 -0.19
C LEU A 162 -25.34 11.23 -0.50
N PRO A 163 -26.15 12.16 0.05
CA PRO A 163 -27.53 12.36 -0.38
C PRO A 163 -27.58 12.59 -1.89
N ILE A 164 -28.49 11.87 -2.57
CA ILE A 164 -28.63 11.94 -4.03
C ILE A 164 -28.87 13.37 -4.54
N ALA A 165 -29.52 14.22 -3.74
CA ALA A 165 -29.74 15.63 -4.06
C ALA A 165 -28.42 16.43 -4.22
N ILE A 166 -27.39 16.10 -3.43
CA ILE A 166 -26.06 16.72 -3.54
C ILE A 166 -25.35 16.17 -4.78
N VAL A 167 -25.43 14.87 -5.03
CA VAL A 167 -24.82 14.26 -6.23
C VAL A 167 -25.46 14.84 -7.50
N ALA A 168 -26.78 15.04 -7.50
CA ALA A 168 -27.56 15.64 -8.58
C ALA A 168 -27.12 17.07 -8.92
N SER A 169 -26.80 17.90 -7.92
CA SER A 169 -26.38 19.28 -8.17
C SER A 169 -25.00 19.37 -8.85
N PHE A 170 -24.12 18.38 -8.61
CA PHE A 170 -22.80 18.29 -9.25
C PHE A 170 -22.79 17.45 -10.54
N SER A 171 -23.93 16.89 -10.96
CA SER A 171 -24.03 16.04 -12.15
C SER A 171 -23.35 16.61 -13.41
N PRO A 172 -23.48 17.92 -13.73
CA PRO A 172 -22.81 18.50 -14.91
C PRO A 172 -21.27 18.47 -14.86
N LEU A 173 -20.67 18.33 -13.67
CA LEU A 173 -19.22 18.27 -13.49
C LEU A 173 -18.67 16.84 -13.57
N LEU A 174 -19.52 15.82 -13.48
CA LEU A 174 -19.09 14.42 -13.47
C LEU A 174 -18.38 13.97 -14.76
N PRO A 175 -18.79 14.39 -15.98
CA PRO A 175 -18.05 14.05 -17.20
C PRO A 175 -16.62 14.59 -17.16
N ALA A 176 -16.46 15.88 -16.80
CA ALA A 176 -15.15 16.52 -16.71
C ALA A 176 -14.27 15.85 -15.64
N LEU A 177 -14.84 15.48 -14.49
CA LEU A 177 -14.14 14.78 -13.43
C LEU A 177 -13.75 13.35 -13.82
N GLY A 178 -14.61 12.63 -14.55
CA GLY A 178 -14.32 11.31 -15.10
C GLY A 178 -13.14 11.34 -16.07
N VAL A 179 -13.15 12.27 -17.02
CA VAL A 179 -12.03 12.49 -17.95
C VAL A 179 -10.76 12.89 -17.20
N PHE A 180 -10.85 13.77 -16.20
CA PHE A 180 -9.71 14.15 -15.37
C PHE A 180 -9.09 12.96 -14.64
N ILE A 181 -9.90 12.09 -14.03
CA ILE A 181 -9.43 10.87 -13.34
C ILE A 181 -8.73 9.95 -14.33
N CYS A 182 -9.32 9.71 -15.50
CA CYS A 182 -8.75 8.91 -16.57
C CYS A 182 -7.37 9.44 -17.02
N LEU A 183 -7.28 10.75 -17.28
CA LEU A 183 -6.03 11.39 -17.68
C LEU A 183 -5.00 11.36 -16.55
N LEU A 184 -5.42 11.58 -15.30
CA LEU A 184 -4.53 11.52 -14.14
C LEU A 184 -3.94 10.11 -13.99
N GLU A 185 -4.73 9.05 -14.09
CA GLU A 185 -4.26 7.67 -13.96
C GLU A 185 -3.29 7.25 -15.09
N ILE A 186 -3.60 7.60 -16.34
CA ILE A 186 -2.69 7.30 -17.47
C ILE A 186 -1.41 8.13 -17.37
N SER A 187 -1.54 9.43 -17.11
CA SER A 187 -0.39 10.33 -17.04
C SER A 187 0.48 10.06 -15.83
N TYR A 188 -0.05 9.46 -14.76
CA TYR A 188 0.69 9.07 -13.56
C TYR A 188 1.94 8.27 -13.91
N ALA A 189 1.82 7.26 -14.76
CA ALA A 189 2.92 6.37 -15.13
C ALA A 189 4.10 7.10 -15.80
N PHE A 190 3.86 8.24 -16.44
CA PHE A 190 4.86 9.00 -17.19
C PHE A 190 5.32 10.26 -16.46
N LEU A 191 4.39 10.99 -15.82
CA LEU A 191 4.65 12.29 -15.19
C LEU A 191 5.09 12.20 -13.73
N ILE A 192 5.10 11.02 -13.10
CA ILE A 192 5.60 10.87 -11.73
C ILE A 192 7.14 10.92 -11.63
N TRP A 193 7.85 10.63 -12.73
CA TRP A 193 9.32 10.57 -12.74
C TRP A 193 10.00 11.94 -12.67
N PRO A 194 9.59 12.96 -13.45
CA PRO A 194 10.23 14.26 -13.39
C PRO A 194 9.95 14.99 -12.07
N ASN A 195 10.95 15.63 -11.47
CA ASN A 195 10.82 16.26 -10.15
C ASN A 195 9.83 17.44 -10.11
N TRP A 196 9.62 18.11 -11.25
CA TRP A 196 8.72 19.26 -11.37
C TRP A 196 7.25 18.84 -11.33
N SER A 197 6.88 17.76 -12.04
CA SER A 197 5.52 17.24 -12.11
C SER A 197 5.19 16.27 -10.98
N ARG A 198 6.21 15.58 -10.40
CA ARG A 198 6.02 14.54 -9.38
C ARG A 198 5.10 14.98 -8.24
N ARG A 199 5.34 16.16 -7.66
CA ARG A 199 4.57 16.64 -6.50
C ARG A 199 3.11 16.89 -6.86
N ALA A 200 2.86 17.49 -8.02
CA ALA A 200 1.51 17.77 -8.49
C ALA A 200 0.75 16.48 -8.81
N VAL A 201 1.37 15.54 -9.52
CA VAL A 201 0.78 14.24 -9.86
C VAL A 201 0.52 13.40 -8.62
N LEU A 202 1.46 13.36 -7.68
CA LEU A 202 1.30 12.67 -6.41
C LEU A 202 0.17 13.28 -5.58
N ALA A 203 0.11 14.62 -5.48
CA ALA A 203 -0.97 15.32 -4.79
C ALA A 203 -2.32 15.04 -5.44
N GLY A 204 -2.41 15.05 -6.77
CA GLY A 204 -3.61 14.68 -7.52
C GLY A 204 -4.06 13.25 -7.24
N ALA A 205 -3.14 12.28 -7.28
CA ALA A 205 -3.44 10.89 -6.96
C ALA A 205 -3.90 10.73 -5.50
N CYS A 206 -3.25 11.41 -4.55
CA CYS A 206 -3.66 11.41 -3.15
C CYS A 206 -5.05 12.02 -2.94
N ALA A 207 -5.32 13.15 -3.60
CA ALA A 207 -6.61 13.84 -3.53
C ALA A 207 -7.73 12.98 -4.14
N MET A 208 -7.47 12.31 -5.26
CA MET A 208 -8.40 11.37 -5.88
C MET A 208 -8.72 10.21 -4.93
N HIS A 209 -7.72 9.56 -4.35
CA HIS A 209 -7.95 8.45 -3.40
C HIS A 209 -8.63 8.89 -2.11
N LEU A 210 -8.37 10.12 -1.65
CA LEU A 210 -9.09 10.71 -0.53
C LEU A 210 -10.56 10.96 -0.88
N ALA A 211 -10.84 11.48 -2.08
CA ALA A 211 -12.21 11.65 -2.57
C ALA A 211 -12.92 10.29 -2.68
N ILE A 212 -12.26 9.26 -3.17
CA ILE A 212 -12.81 7.90 -3.20
C ILE A 212 -13.14 7.41 -1.79
N ALA A 213 -12.22 7.59 -0.82
CA ALA A 213 -12.45 7.17 0.56
C ALA A 213 -13.67 7.87 1.18
N LEU A 214 -13.79 9.19 1.00
CA LEU A 214 -14.82 10.00 1.66
C LEU A 214 -16.17 9.96 0.93
N LEU A 215 -16.17 10.04 -0.40
CA LEU A 215 -17.39 10.15 -1.20
C LEU A 215 -18.02 8.79 -1.48
N MET A 216 -17.22 7.72 -1.56
CA MET A 216 -17.71 6.35 -1.83
C MET A 216 -17.64 5.44 -0.59
N GLY A 217 -17.09 5.92 0.54
CA GLY A 217 -16.96 5.12 1.76
C GLY A 217 -15.91 4.00 1.68
N MET A 218 -15.07 4.02 0.64
CA MET A 218 -14.03 3.03 0.40
C MET A 218 -12.74 3.38 1.17
N TYR A 219 -12.86 3.49 2.50
CA TYR A 219 -11.79 3.97 3.37
C TYR A 219 -10.51 3.15 3.25
N LEU A 220 -10.64 1.82 3.31
CA LEU A 220 -9.48 0.92 3.32
C LEU A 220 -8.71 1.00 2.00
N PHE A 221 -9.42 1.07 0.87
CA PHE A 221 -8.82 1.27 -0.46
C PHE A 221 -8.10 2.62 -0.56
N GLY A 222 -8.76 3.72 -0.19
CA GLY A 222 -8.14 5.04 -0.30
C GLY A 222 -6.91 5.20 0.59
N VAL A 223 -6.97 4.69 1.84
CA VAL A 223 -5.85 4.75 2.79
C VAL A 223 -4.68 3.90 2.31
N ILE A 224 -4.88 2.65 1.87
CA ILE A 224 -3.76 1.83 1.41
C ILE A 224 -3.11 2.42 0.16
N MET A 225 -3.91 2.96 -0.77
CA MET A 225 -3.37 3.64 -1.95
C MET A 225 -2.58 4.88 -1.55
N LEU A 226 -3.06 5.68 -0.60
CA LEU A 226 -2.31 6.83 -0.07
C LEU A 226 -0.97 6.40 0.51
N VAL A 227 -0.96 5.39 1.39
CA VAL A 227 0.24 4.85 2.02
C VAL A 227 1.24 4.36 0.97
N LEU A 228 0.80 3.56 -0.01
CA LEU A 228 1.66 3.02 -1.07
C LEU A 228 2.26 4.14 -1.94
N ASN A 229 1.48 5.16 -2.28
CA ASN A 229 1.94 6.29 -3.09
C ASN A 229 2.98 7.13 -2.35
N VAL A 230 2.72 7.45 -1.08
CA VAL A 230 3.65 8.19 -0.22
C VAL A 230 4.91 7.38 0.05
N ALA A 231 4.80 6.08 0.33
CA ALA A 231 5.95 5.20 0.52
C ALA A 231 6.82 5.10 -0.75
N ALA A 232 6.20 5.02 -1.93
CA ALA A 232 6.92 4.90 -3.18
C ALA A 232 7.58 6.22 -3.63
N PHE A 233 6.89 7.36 -3.53
CA PHE A 233 7.32 8.62 -4.15
C PHE A 233 7.48 9.81 -3.19
N GLY A 234 7.07 9.70 -1.92
CA GLY A 234 7.15 10.77 -0.93
C GLY A 234 8.52 10.94 -0.28
N VAL A 235 9.38 9.90 -0.29
CA VAL A 235 10.65 9.86 0.48
C VAL A 235 11.85 10.41 -0.30
N ASP A 236 11.64 11.25 -1.31
CA ASP A 236 12.74 11.90 -2.05
C ASP A 236 13.19 13.18 -1.36
N GLY A 237 13.63 13.04 -0.11
CA GLY A 237 14.27 14.10 0.67
C GLY A 237 15.79 14.16 0.46
N PRO A 238 16.45 15.25 0.92
CA PRO A 238 17.92 15.43 0.93
C PRO A 238 18.67 14.28 1.63
N TRP A 239 17.96 13.47 2.42
CA TRP A 239 18.47 12.31 3.14
C TRP A 239 19.07 11.20 2.24
N ARG A 240 18.59 11.05 1.00
CA ARG A 240 19.18 10.07 0.06
C ARG A 240 20.57 10.52 -0.40
N ARG A 241 20.85 11.84 -0.42
CA ARG A 241 22.18 12.37 -0.75
C ARG A 241 23.15 12.12 0.40
N THR A 242 22.77 12.47 1.63
CA THR A 242 23.62 12.27 2.81
C THR A 242 23.88 10.79 3.12
N ALA A 243 22.90 9.89 2.95
CA ALA A 243 23.11 8.45 3.18
C ALA A 243 24.01 7.80 2.13
N VAL A 244 23.87 8.20 0.86
CA VAL A 244 24.73 7.71 -0.23
C VAL A 244 26.14 8.31 -0.09
N GLU A 245 26.27 9.58 0.27
CA GLU A 245 27.54 10.24 0.57
C GLU A 245 28.25 9.59 1.76
N ALA A 246 27.53 9.28 2.84
CA ALA A 246 28.06 8.58 4.01
C ALA A 246 28.48 7.12 3.69
N SER A 247 27.75 6.43 2.80
CA SER A 247 28.11 5.06 2.37
C SER A 247 29.31 5.00 1.40
N ARG A 248 29.63 6.13 0.75
CA ARG A 248 30.76 6.29 -0.16
C ARG A 248 32.00 6.86 0.55
N ALA A 249 31.86 7.33 1.78
CA ALA A 249 32.97 7.79 2.57
C ALA A 249 33.84 6.57 2.98
N PRO A 250 35.15 6.59 2.67
CA PRO A 250 36.04 5.50 3.06
C PRO A 250 36.11 5.43 4.61
N PRO A 251 36.16 4.21 5.20
CA PRO A 251 36.01 3.97 6.64
C PRO A 251 37.09 4.61 7.54
N ASP A 252 38.09 5.24 6.95
CA ASP A 252 39.32 5.74 7.55
C ASP A 252 39.44 7.28 7.56
N ALA A 253 38.53 8.01 6.91
CA ALA A 253 38.63 9.48 6.83
C ALA A 253 38.20 10.23 8.11
N GLY A 254 37.35 9.63 8.96
CA GLY A 254 36.85 10.28 10.18
C GLY A 254 37.81 10.21 11.38
N GLY A 255 38.61 9.15 11.48
CA GLY A 255 39.51 8.93 12.62
C GLY A 255 40.82 9.71 12.52
N LEU A 256 41.41 9.80 11.31
CA LEU A 256 42.72 10.45 11.13
C LEU A 256 42.66 11.98 11.14
N GLN A 257 41.54 12.60 10.74
CA GLN A 257 41.40 14.06 10.81
C GLN A 257 41.27 14.56 12.25
N ILE A 258 40.54 13.83 13.11
CA ILE A 258 40.39 14.17 14.53
C ILE A 258 41.71 13.93 15.28
N ALA A 259 42.46 12.87 14.94
CA ALA A 259 43.78 12.60 15.53
C ALA A 259 44.85 13.64 15.11
N ARG A 260 44.83 14.12 13.86
CA ARG A 260 45.77 15.16 13.38
C ARG A 260 45.48 16.56 13.93
N GLN A 261 44.23 16.87 14.29
CA GLN A 261 43.89 18.13 14.97
C GLN A 261 44.31 18.14 16.44
N LYS A 262 44.27 16.99 17.13
CA LYS A 262 44.74 16.87 18.52
C LYS A 262 46.26 16.78 18.67
N ALA A 263 47.00 16.41 17.63
CA ALA A 263 48.47 16.36 17.66
C ALA A 263 49.15 17.68 17.29
N ARG A 264 48.38 18.74 17.00
CA ARG A 264 48.86 20.10 16.68
C ARG A 264 48.45 21.15 17.71
N GLN A 265 47.87 20.72 18.83
CA GLN A 265 47.66 21.51 20.04
C GLN A 265 48.56 20.94 21.14
#